data_AF-A0A2V9UBN4-F1
#
_entry.id   AF-A0A2V9UBN4-F1
#
_cell.length_a   1.000
_cell.length_b   1.000
_cell.length_c   1.000
_cell.angle_alpha   90.00
_cell.angle_beta   90.00
_cell.angle_gamma   90.00
#
_symmetry.space_group_name_H-M   'P 1'
#
loop_
_entity.id
_entity.type
_entity.pdbx_description
1 polymer ?
#
loop_
_entity_poly.entity_id
_entity_poly.type
_entity_poly.pdbx_seq_one_letter_code
_entity_poly.pdbx_strand_id
1 'polypeptide(L)'
;MFQPIASVSVMAGERTPADGKRLGEQMSKKICGIFALLAFFGLTLFLINCGSSSSRPAALLYVLSQGENNVGSFAIDLGRGKLSLLNKTSPADMTPTSILLDPSGTVAYVLNTGSNSITAYTINSDGSLSAPSSQPLTVHNSVAIARDVAGTFLFVVSQGSIPLPQPPPANNQCGFPPDTNILPEPNSVCPHVSVFAIQPGSATLTPVGNPVPLKGVPTSVTAAAGPSGTLLYITSDQDLLSVDDDEVSAFNVDSSGVVTSQTIPSYPTGSVPTGVLAVQTTPAGGSGGLFVYVANSGSGSGANSVSIFHVCTQLSATCTSQDVTANNNTLIPVGNPVTVGLNPVAMTVDPTNNFLYVVNHGSNTISAFRINPSDGTLSALNPSSVSTGSSPVAIAMHSSGEFLYVSNNASSNISGFNVNTTSGALSNATNVTSSAQPAGLVAK
;
A
#
# COMPACT_ATOMS: atom_id res chain seq x y z
N MET A 1 68.33 14.15 30.73
CA MET A 1 69.55 13.34 30.99
C MET A 1 70.02 13.68 32.39
N PHE A 2 70.58 12.72 33.14
CA PHE A 2 71.04 12.85 34.55
C PHE A 2 69.97 13.13 35.63
N GLN A 3 69.89 12.19 36.60
CA GLN A 3 69.62 12.49 38.03
C GLN A 3 70.96 12.89 38.70
N PRO A 4 71.00 13.29 39.99
CA PRO A 4 71.32 12.29 41.05
C PRO A 4 70.79 12.62 42.48
N ILE A 5 71.18 11.79 43.47
CA ILE A 5 71.14 11.98 44.97
C ILE A 5 69.70 12.05 45.58
N ALA A 6 69.21 11.24 46.53
CA ALA A 6 69.71 10.74 47.84
C ALA A 6 69.85 11.86 48.91
N SER A 7 69.66 11.69 50.23
CA SER A 7 69.66 10.49 51.09
C SER A 7 68.82 10.66 52.39
N VAL A 8 68.40 9.54 53.00
CA VAL A 8 68.38 9.21 54.45
C VAL A 8 68.03 10.29 55.51
N SER A 9 67.04 10.00 56.36
CA SER A 9 67.20 10.05 57.83
C SER A 9 66.21 9.13 58.57
N VAL A 10 66.47 8.85 59.85
CA VAL A 10 65.79 7.86 60.70
C VAL A 10 65.33 8.52 62.01
N MET A 11 64.20 8.06 62.56
CA MET A 11 63.98 8.03 64.02
C MET A 11 63.06 6.87 64.38
N ALA A 12 63.22 6.31 65.59
CA ALA A 12 62.53 5.09 66.05
C ALA A 12 61.88 5.28 67.44
N GLY A 13 60.90 4.44 67.76
CA GLY A 13 60.21 4.44 69.05
C GLY A 13 59.67 3.05 69.43
N GLU A 14 60.39 2.37 70.31
CA GLU A 14 59.91 1.20 71.09
C GLU A 14 59.01 1.67 72.26
N ARG A 15 58.24 0.86 73.03
CA ARG A 15 58.02 -0.61 73.17
C ARG A 15 56.51 -0.78 73.59
N THR A 16 55.88 -1.86 74.10
CA THR A 16 56.27 -3.15 74.73
C THR A 16 55.12 -4.18 74.58
N PRO A 17 55.35 -5.51 74.63
CA PRO A 17 54.34 -6.55 74.36
C PRO A 17 53.93 -7.40 75.58
N ALA A 18 52.92 -8.27 75.43
CA ALA A 18 52.87 -9.65 76.01
C ALA A 18 51.64 -10.47 75.51
N ASP A 19 51.70 -11.79 75.71
CA ASP A 19 50.65 -12.83 75.69
C ASP A 19 49.73 -12.98 74.44
N GLY A 20 49.69 -14.12 73.72
CA GLY A 20 50.57 -15.30 73.74
C GLY A 20 49.91 -16.62 74.18
N LYS A 21 49.24 -17.32 73.26
CA LYS A 21 49.01 -18.78 73.36
C LYS A 21 49.11 -19.47 71.99
N ARG A 22 49.34 -20.78 72.01
CA ARG A 22 50.03 -21.53 70.93
C ARG A 22 49.09 -22.12 69.87
N LEU A 23 49.68 -22.36 68.69
CA LEU A 23 49.26 -23.37 67.72
C LEU A 23 49.14 -24.75 68.39
N GLY A 24 48.26 -25.61 67.85
CA GLY A 24 48.52 -27.06 67.90
C GLY A 24 47.34 -27.96 68.26
N GLU A 25 46.32 -28.05 67.39
CA GLU A 25 45.66 -29.33 67.17
C GLU A 25 45.36 -29.51 65.67
N GLN A 26 45.48 -30.75 65.19
CA GLN A 26 45.40 -31.08 63.77
C GLN A 26 44.19 -32.00 63.48
N MET A 27 43.69 -31.88 62.24
CA MET A 27 42.90 -32.90 61.54
C MET A 27 41.44 -33.13 61.98
N SER A 28 40.70 -33.79 61.10
CA SER A 28 39.36 -34.38 61.31
C SER A 28 38.18 -33.45 61.70
N LYS A 29 37.86 -32.48 60.83
CA LYS A 29 36.46 -32.05 60.57
C LYS A 29 36.27 -31.25 59.26
N LYS A 30 36.86 -31.72 58.16
CA LYS A 30 36.51 -31.25 56.80
C LYS A 30 35.28 -32.01 56.29
N ILE A 31 34.07 -31.50 56.60
CA ILE A 31 32.77 -31.69 55.91
C ILE A 31 31.70 -30.91 56.72
N CYS A 32 30.63 -30.42 56.06
CA CYS A 32 29.49 -29.72 56.70
C CYS A 32 29.79 -28.43 57.49
N GLY A 33 30.75 -27.61 57.05
CA GLY A 33 31.12 -26.36 57.76
C GLY A 33 31.12 -25.05 56.95
N ILE A 34 31.15 -25.07 55.61
CA ILE A 34 31.22 -23.85 54.77
C ILE A 34 30.30 -24.00 53.54
N PHE A 35 28.99 -23.82 53.74
CA PHE A 35 28.00 -23.66 52.66
C PHE A 35 26.83 -22.72 53.06
N ALA A 36 27.04 -21.84 54.05
CA ALA A 36 26.01 -20.97 54.63
C ALA A 36 26.15 -19.48 54.29
N LEU A 37 27.17 -19.06 53.50
CA LEU A 37 27.37 -17.66 53.11
C LEU A 37 27.73 -17.42 51.62
N LEU A 38 27.57 -18.44 50.78
CA LEU A 38 27.67 -18.33 49.31
C LEU A 38 26.43 -18.98 48.62
N ALA A 39 25.28 -18.84 49.25
CA ALA A 39 23.99 -19.39 48.80
C ALA A 39 22.93 -18.29 48.54
N PHE A 40 23.35 -17.03 48.38
CA PHE A 40 22.46 -15.87 48.12
C PHE A 40 22.80 -15.10 46.83
N PHE A 41 23.62 -15.69 45.97
CA PHE A 41 23.97 -15.17 44.63
C PHE A 41 23.90 -16.30 43.58
N GLY A 42 22.82 -17.09 43.63
CA GLY A 42 22.77 -18.37 42.91
C GLY A 42 21.39 -18.92 42.51
N LEU A 43 20.29 -18.17 42.64
CA LEU A 43 18.98 -18.61 42.09
C LEU A 43 17.99 -17.48 41.73
N THR A 44 18.46 -16.41 41.07
CA THR A 44 17.57 -15.37 40.49
C THR A 44 18.02 -14.93 39.09
N LEU A 45 18.50 -15.87 38.27
CA LEU A 45 18.62 -15.68 36.81
C LEU A 45 17.58 -16.48 36.00
N PHE A 46 16.47 -16.83 36.67
CA PHE A 46 15.17 -17.06 36.06
C PHE A 46 14.20 -16.06 36.71
N LEU A 47 13.27 -15.49 35.92
CA LEU A 47 12.24 -14.53 36.35
C LEU A 47 12.69 -13.09 36.72
N ILE A 48 13.74 -12.54 36.08
CA ILE A 48 13.65 -11.17 35.52
C ILE A 48 14.12 -11.21 34.06
N ASN A 49 13.17 -11.46 33.15
CA ASN A 49 13.19 -10.92 31.79
C ASN A 49 11.76 -10.47 31.46
N CYS A 50 11.22 -9.59 32.30
CA CYS A 50 9.81 -9.21 32.28
C CYS A 50 9.58 -8.05 31.29
N GLY A 51 9.20 -8.39 30.07
CA GLY A 51 8.25 -7.59 29.30
C GLY A 51 8.68 -6.19 28.84
N SER A 52 9.90 -6.01 28.34
CA SER A 52 10.24 -4.84 27.49
C SER A 52 10.71 -5.20 26.08
N SER A 53 10.57 -6.47 25.68
CA SER A 53 10.39 -6.83 24.27
C SER A 53 9.11 -6.15 23.78
N SER A 54 9.22 -5.08 23.00
CA SER A 54 8.07 -4.43 22.39
C SER A 54 7.33 -5.47 21.54
N SER A 55 6.11 -5.83 21.94
CA SER A 55 5.26 -6.80 21.23
C SER A 55 4.63 -6.20 19.97
N ARG A 56 5.30 -5.21 19.38
CA ARG A 56 4.93 -4.57 18.13
C ARG A 56 5.45 -5.45 16.99
N PRO A 57 4.57 -6.07 16.17
CA PRO A 57 5.02 -6.70 14.94
C PRO A 57 5.73 -5.64 14.08
N ALA A 58 6.96 -5.97 13.66
CA ALA A 58 7.85 -5.00 12.99
C ALA A 58 7.31 -4.56 11.62
N ALA A 59 6.59 -5.47 10.96
CA ALA A 59 5.84 -5.24 9.73
C ALA A 59 4.51 -6.01 9.77
N LEU A 60 3.51 -5.49 9.07
CA LEU A 60 2.11 -5.90 9.16
C LEU A 60 1.47 -6.10 7.78
N LEU A 61 0.48 -6.99 7.72
CA LEU A 61 -0.40 -7.16 6.59
C LEU A 61 -1.86 -7.17 7.07
N TYR A 62 -2.69 -6.29 6.51
CA TYR A 62 -4.13 -6.29 6.70
C TYR A 62 -4.79 -6.87 5.45
N VAL A 63 -5.75 -7.78 5.63
CA VAL A 63 -6.44 -8.46 4.54
C VAL A 63 -7.94 -8.45 4.78
N LEU A 64 -8.70 -7.95 3.81
CA LEU A 64 -10.16 -7.95 3.83
C LEU A 64 -10.71 -9.34 3.51
N SER A 65 -11.85 -9.69 4.10
CA SER A 65 -12.62 -10.91 3.82
C SER A 65 -14.06 -10.55 3.49
N GLN A 66 -14.55 -11.00 2.33
CA GLN A 66 -15.94 -10.85 1.90
C GLN A 66 -16.84 -11.96 2.43
N GLY A 67 -16.30 -13.18 2.59
CA GLY A 67 -17.06 -14.32 3.13
C GLY A 67 -17.42 -14.17 4.60
N GLU A 68 -16.66 -13.38 5.36
CA GLU A 68 -16.90 -13.11 6.79
C GLU A 68 -17.14 -11.62 7.10
N ASN A 69 -17.13 -10.74 6.09
CA ASN A 69 -17.18 -9.27 6.23
C ASN A 69 -16.28 -8.75 7.37
N ASN A 70 -14.96 -9.00 7.26
CA ASN A 70 -14.00 -8.60 8.29
C ASN A 70 -12.63 -8.18 7.73
N VAL A 71 -11.79 -7.65 8.61
CA VAL A 71 -10.39 -7.32 8.35
C VAL A 71 -9.50 -8.19 9.24
N GLY A 72 -8.76 -9.12 8.64
CA GLY A 72 -7.77 -9.96 9.31
C GLY A 72 -6.41 -9.28 9.43
N SER A 73 -5.80 -9.36 10.61
CA SER A 73 -4.46 -8.81 10.89
C SER A 73 -3.40 -9.91 10.94
N PHE A 74 -2.31 -9.77 10.16
CA PHE A 74 -1.18 -10.69 10.14
C PHE A 74 0.13 -9.94 10.40
N ALA A 75 1.06 -10.55 11.12
CA ALA A 75 2.44 -10.07 11.23
C ALA A 75 3.33 -10.71 10.16
N ILE A 76 4.34 -9.96 9.72
CA ILE A 76 5.35 -10.42 8.75
C ILE A 76 6.65 -10.77 9.49
N ASP A 77 7.15 -12.01 9.32
CA ASP A 77 8.55 -12.36 9.65
C ASP A 77 9.48 -11.71 8.62
N LEU A 78 10.01 -10.53 8.95
CA LEU A 78 10.96 -9.78 8.10
C LEU A 78 12.25 -10.54 7.77
N GLY A 79 12.55 -11.67 8.42
CA GLY A 79 13.64 -12.55 8.02
C GLY A 79 13.30 -13.53 6.90
N ARG A 80 12.01 -13.71 6.54
CA ARG A 80 11.54 -14.78 5.64
C ARG A 80 10.31 -14.46 4.78
N GLY A 81 9.63 -13.34 4.99
CA GLY A 81 8.34 -13.02 4.35
C GLY A 81 7.15 -13.81 4.88
N LYS A 82 7.33 -14.64 5.92
CA LYS A 82 6.28 -15.54 6.42
C LYS A 82 5.23 -14.77 7.23
N LEU A 83 3.96 -14.94 6.87
CA LEU A 83 2.83 -14.43 7.63
C LEU A 83 2.52 -15.29 8.87
N SER A 84 2.17 -14.64 9.98
CA SER A 84 1.49 -15.24 11.13
C SER A 84 0.23 -14.46 11.45
N LEU A 85 -0.91 -15.16 11.54
CA LEU A 85 -2.19 -14.55 11.91
C LEU A 85 -2.11 -14.06 13.37
N LEU A 86 -2.41 -12.77 13.62
CA LEU A 86 -2.41 -12.19 14.97
C LEU A 86 -3.65 -12.57 15.80
N ASN A 87 -4.45 -13.52 15.29
CA ASN A 87 -5.72 -14.00 15.80
C ASN A 87 -6.72 -12.89 16.17
N LYS A 88 -6.73 -11.83 15.36
CA LYS A 88 -7.59 -10.67 15.50
C LYS A 88 -8.18 -10.30 14.14
N THR A 89 -9.47 -10.56 14.00
CA THR A 89 -10.33 -10.01 12.95
C THR A 89 -11.16 -8.88 13.55
N SER A 90 -11.23 -7.73 12.86
CA SER A 90 -12.18 -6.67 13.20
C SER A 90 -13.35 -6.72 12.23
N PRO A 91 -14.62 -6.66 12.70
CA PRO A 91 -15.78 -6.64 11.82
C PRO A 91 -15.71 -5.46 10.85
N ALA A 92 -15.96 -5.74 9.57
CA ALA A 92 -16.18 -4.76 8.54
C ALA A 92 -17.68 -4.63 8.24
N ASP A 93 -18.02 -3.74 7.31
CA ASP A 93 -19.37 -3.60 6.79
C ASP A 93 -19.52 -4.46 5.51
N MET A 94 -20.66 -4.43 4.84
CA MET A 94 -20.98 -5.41 3.77
C MET A 94 -20.07 -5.29 2.54
N THR A 95 -19.46 -6.43 2.15
CA THR A 95 -18.57 -6.61 0.99
C THR A 95 -17.39 -5.63 0.98
N PRO A 96 -16.41 -5.80 1.89
CA PRO A 96 -15.18 -5.01 1.85
C PRO A 96 -14.34 -5.35 0.60
N THR A 97 -13.92 -4.33 -0.16
CA THR A 97 -13.17 -4.51 -1.42
C THR A 97 -11.76 -3.94 -1.38
N SER A 98 -11.60 -2.71 -0.89
CA SER A 98 -10.33 -1.98 -0.91
C SER A 98 -9.97 -1.47 0.49
N ILE A 99 -8.69 -1.54 0.84
CA ILE A 99 -8.14 -1.02 2.10
C ILE A 99 -6.91 -0.19 1.78
N LEU A 100 -6.80 0.99 2.40
CA LEU A 100 -5.56 1.77 2.38
C LEU A 100 -5.31 2.38 3.76
N LEU A 101 -4.06 2.77 3.99
CA LEU A 101 -3.63 3.39 5.23
C LEU A 101 -3.56 4.91 5.12
N ASP A 102 -3.72 5.61 6.23
CA ASP A 102 -3.37 7.02 6.34
C ASP A 102 -1.83 7.22 6.20
N PRO A 103 -1.32 8.47 6.08
CA PRO A 103 0.10 8.73 5.86
C PRO A 103 1.00 8.33 7.04
N SER A 104 0.48 8.30 8.27
CA SER A 104 1.21 7.77 9.44
C SER A 104 1.12 6.24 9.57
N GLY A 105 0.19 5.64 8.81
CA GLY A 105 -0.23 4.25 8.91
C GLY A 105 -0.79 3.85 10.27
N THR A 106 -1.26 4.79 11.10
CA THR A 106 -1.96 4.47 12.36
C THR A 106 -3.47 4.41 12.20
N VAL A 107 -4.00 4.64 11.01
CA VAL A 107 -5.40 4.45 10.63
C VAL A 107 -5.48 3.67 9.32
N ALA A 108 -6.46 2.77 9.23
CA ALA A 108 -6.86 2.11 7.99
C ALA A 108 -8.27 2.55 7.59
N TYR A 109 -8.47 2.88 6.32
CA TYR A 109 -9.78 3.12 5.71
C TYR A 109 -10.14 1.95 4.80
N VAL A 110 -11.34 1.40 4.97
CA VAL A 110 -11.84 0.25 4.20
C VAL A 110 -13.09 0.69 3.43
N LEU A 111 -13.09 0.50 2.12
CA LEU A 111 -14.28 0.62 1.27
C LEU A 111 -15.10 -0.68 1.36
N ASN A 112 -16.37 -0.55 1.72
CA ASN A 112 -17.35 -1.62 1.76
C ASN A 112 -18.43 -1.31 0.70
N THR A 113 -18.44 -2.06 -0.41
CA THR A 113 -19.27 -1.73 -1.59
C THR A 113 -20.70 -2.25 -1.46
N GLY A 114 -20.90 -3.33 -0.71
CA GLY A 114 -22.22 -3.92 -0.47
C GLY A 114 -23.11 -3.07 0.43
N SER A 115 -22.52 -2.25 1.31
CA SER A 115 -23.22 -1.28 2.16
C SER A 115 -23.05 0.17 1.72
N ASN A 116 -22.21 0.43 0.71
CA ASN A 116 -21.85 1.77 0.23
C ASN A 116 -21.27 2.65 1.35
N SER A 117 -20.27 2.15 2.07
CA SER A 117 -19.65 2.87 3.19
C SER A 117 -18.12 2.80 3.20
N ILE A 118 -17.48 3.77 3.84
CA ILE A 118 -16.07 3.72 4.23
C ILE A 118 -15.97 3.62 5.75
N THR A 119 -15.34 2.55 6.24
CA THR A 119 -15.12 2.31 7.68
C THR A 119 -13.67 2.60 8.04
N ALA A 120 -13.47 3.41 9.09
CA ALA A 120 -12.14 3.77 9.60
C ALA A 120 -11.81 3.00 10.89
N TYR A 121 -10.57 2.53 11.00
CA TYR A 121 -10.05 1.77 12.14
C TYR A 121 -8.72 2.36 12.60
N THR A 122 -8.54 2.50 13.91
CA THR A 122 -7.23 2.83 14.49
C THR A 122 -6.38 1.57 14.56
N ILE A 123 -5.14 1.65 14.07
CA ILE A 123 -4.12 0.63 14.21
C ILE A 123 -3.44 0.81 15.58
N ASN A 124 -3.66 -0.15 16.47
CA ASN A 124 -3.05 -0.22 17.79
C ASN A 124 -1.54 -0.53 17.68
N SER A 125 -0.81 -0.28 18.77
CA SER A 125 0.66 -0.49 18.83
C SER A 125 1.11 -1.96 18.71
N ASP A 126 0.20 -2.92 18.91
CA ASP A 126 0.39 -4.36 18.68
C ASP A 126 -0.01 -4.81 17.26
N GLY A 127 -0.37 -3.85 16.39
CA GLY A 127 -0.81 -4.10 15.02
C GLY A 127 -2.28 -4.53 14.88
N SER A 128 -3.03 -4.63 15.97
CA SER A 128 -4.48 -4.90 15.88
C SER A 128 -5.28 -3.68 15.45
N LEU A 129 -6.40 -3.90 14.76
CA LEU A 129 -7.38 -2.84 14.49
C LEU A 129 -8.31 -2.65 15.69
N SER A 130 -8.70 -1.40 15.96
CA SER A 130 -9.77 -1.08 16.91
C SER A 130 -11.14 -1.59 16.40
N ALA A 131 -12.17 -1.44 17.23
CA ALA A 131 -13.53 -1.31 16.69
C ALA A 131 -13.62 0.00 15.86
N PRO A 132 -14.54 0.09 14.88
CA PRO A 132 -14.80 1.35 14.17
C PRO A 132 -15.05 2.50 15.15
N SER A 133 -14.31 3.61 14.99
CA SER A 133 -14.33 4.73 15.94
C SER A 133 -15.50 5.71 15.74
N SER A 134 -16.26 5.55 14.66
CA SER A 134 -17.43 6.34 14.29
C SER A 134 -18.43 5.46 13.53
N GLN A 135 -19.60 6.01 13.25
CA GLN A 135 -20.45 5.48 12.17
C GLN A 135 -19.63 5.46 10.85
N PRO A 136 -19.79 4.44 9.99
CA PRO A 136 -19.19 4.43 8.66
C PRO A 136 -19.63 5.65 7.83
N LEU A 137 -18.71 6.18 7.04
CA LEU A 137 -18.97 7.29 6.12
C LEU A 137 -19.73 6.76 4.91
N THR A 138 -20.96 7.22 4.68
CA THR A 138 -21.73 6.88 3.47
C THR A 138 -21.02 7.39 2.21
N VAL A 139 -20.91 6.52 1.21
CA VAL A 139 -20.53 6.82 -0.18
C VAL A 139 -21.62 6.27 -1.12
N HIS A 140 -21.45 6.30 -2.44
CA HIS A 140 -22.53 5.99 -3.39
C HIS A 140 -22.05 5.18 -4.61
N ASN A 141 -22.30 3.87 -4.59
CA ASN A 141 -21.87 2.88 -5.58
C ASN A 141 -20.39 3.04 -5.99
N SER A 142 -19.54 3.09 -4.97
CA SER A 142 -18.11 3.34 -5.10
C SER A 142 -17.34 2.05 -5.34
N VAL A 143 -16.36 2.08 -6.26
CA VAL A 143 -15.64 0.89 -6.72
C VAL A 143 -14.21 0.85 -6.22
N ALA A 144 -13.51 1.99 -6.28
CA ALA A 144 -12.10 2.09 -5.92
C ALA A 144 -11.81 3.36 -5.11
N ILE A 145 -10.73 3.28 -4.32
CA ILE A 145 -10.19 4.40 -3.54
C ILE A 145 -8.69 4.55 -3.79
N ALA A 146 -8.24 5.80 -3.90
CA ALA A 146 -6.82 6.15 -3.99
C ALA A 146 -6.48 7.28 -3.01
N ARG A 147 -5.24 7.31 -2.54
CA ARG A 147 -4.70 8.41 -1.74
C ARG A 147 -3.64 9.15 -2.55
N ASP A 148 -3.55 10.47 -2.40
CA ASP A 148 -2.43 11.23 -2.95
C ASP A 148 -1.07 10.82 -2.35
N VAL A 149 0.00 11.21 -3.06
CA VAL A 149 1.38 10.94 -2.65
C VAL A 149 1.77 11.73 -1.40
N ALA A 150 1.26 12.95 -1.21
CA ALA A 150 1.52 13.75 -0.02
C ALA A 150 0.67 13.31 1.20
N GLY A 151 -0.40 12.54 0.98
CA GLY A 151 -1.24 12.00 2.03
C GLY A 151 -2.34 12.94 2.53
N THR A 152 -2.62 14.03 1.82
CA THR A 152 -3.59 15.06 2.17
C THR A 152 -5.03 14.65 1.82
N PHE A 153 -5.22 13.81 0.80
CA PHE A 153 -6.53 13.55 0.20
C PHE A 153 -6.79 12.07 -0.10
N LEU A 154 -8.02 11.66 0.19
CA LEU A 154 -8.64 10.42 -0.26
C LEU A 154 -9.56 10.73 -1.45
N PHE A 155 -9.37 10.03 -2.56
CA PHE A 155 -10.25 10.01 -3.72
C PHE A 155 -11.09 8.75 -3.69
N VAL A 156 -12.39 8.89 -3.94
CA VAL A 156 -13.36 7.79 -4.03
C VAL A 156 -14.06 7.90 -5.37
N VAL A 157 -13.91 6.89 -6.24
CA VAL A 157 -14.61 6.87 -7.54
C VAL A 157 -15.84 5.99 -7.50
N SER A 158 -16.89 6.48 -8.14
CA SER A 158 -18.25 5.98 -8.04
C SER A 158 -18.89 5.80 -9.41
N GLN A 159 -19.56 4.67 -9.61
CA GLN A 159 -20.26 4.34 -10.85
C GLN A 159 -21.64 4.99 -10.98
N GLY A 160 -22.10 5.67 -9.92
CA GLY A 160 -23.47 6.19 -9.88
C GLY A 160 -24.50 5.04 -9.87
N SER A 161 -25.69 5.27 -10.40
CA SER A 161 -26.75 4.24 -10.54
C SER A 161 -27.69 4.52 -11.71
N ILE A 162 -27.16 5.16 -12.78
CA ILE A 162 -27.88 5.29 -14.05
C ILE A 162 -28.03 3.89 -14.67
N PRO A 163 -29.25 3.44 -15.01
CA PRO A 163 -29.44 2.12 -15.61
C PRO A 163 -28.86 2.07 -17.03
N LEU A 164 -27.80 1.28 -17.23
CA LEU A 164 -27.28 0.95 -18.55
C LEU A 164 -28.01 -0.27 -19.15
N PRO A 165 -28.13 -0.37 -20.49
CA PRO A 165 -28.01 0.70 -21.48
C PRO A 165 -29.35 1.41 -21.68
N GLN A 166 -29.34 2.73 -21.66
CA GLN A 166 -30.43 3.56 -22.18
C GLN A 166 -29.83 4.51 -23.23
N PRO A 167 -30.57 4.90 -24.28
CA PRO A 167 -30.23 6.13 -24.99
C PRO A 167 -30.21 7.26 -23.94
N PRO A 168 -29.23 8.18 -23.97
CA PRO A 168 -29.12 9.20 -22.93
C PRO A 168 -30.45 9.97 -22.84
N PRO A 169 -31.04 10.07 -21.63
CA PRO A 169 -32.34 10.71 -21.49
C PRO A 169 -32.23 12.17 -21.95
N ALA A 170 -33.26 12.68 -22.63
CA ALA A 170 -33.17 13.95 -23.36
C ALA A 170 -32.95 15.20 -22.46
N ASN A 171 -32.94 15.02 -21.14
CA ASN A 171 -32.45 15.98 -20.17
C ASN A 171 -31.02 15.64 -19.72
N ASN A 172 -30.14 16.64 -19.75
CA ASN A 172 -28.71 16.53 -19.42
C ASN A 172 -28.45 16.27 -17.92
N GLN A 173 -28.79 15.09 -17.41
CA GLN A 173 -28.87 14.81 -15.97
C GLN A 173 -27.52 14.85 -15.22
N CYS A 174 -26.39 14.74 -15.95
CA CYS A 174 -25.04 14.83 -15.39
C CYS A 174 -24.29 16.13 -15.76
N GLY A 175 -24.91 17.05 -16.50
CA GLY A 175 -24.33 18.37 -16.78
C GLY A 175 -23.15 18.36 -17.77
N PHE A 176 -23.26 17.61 -18.88
CA PHE A 176 -22.28 17.61 -19.98
C PHE A 176 -22.85 18.23 -21.27
N PRO A 177 -22.32 19.36 -21.78
CA PRO A 177 -21.44 20.30 -21.08
C PRO A 177 -22.16 20.97 -19.89
N PRO A 178 -21.42 21.65 -18.99
CA PRO A 178 -21.99 22.30 -17.81
C PRO A 178 -22.83 23.53 -18.21
N ASP A 179 -24.12 23.31 -18.44
CA ASP A 179 -25.11 24.39 -18.48
C ASP A 179 -25.28 24.93 -17.05
N THR A 180 -24.87 26.19 -16.84
CA THR A 180 -24.79 26.81 -15.51
C THR A 180 -26.13 27.04 -14.82
N ASN A 181 -27.24 26.61 -15.44
CA ASN A 181 -28.61 26.80 -14.98
C ASN A 181 -29.25 25.53 -14.41
N ILE A 182 -28.61 24.36 -14.51
CA ILE A 182 -29.10 23.09 -13.96
C ILE A 182 -28.14 22.61 -12.86
N LEU A 183 -28.53 22.83 -11.60
CA LEU A 183 -27.95 22.09 -10.49
C LEU A 183 -28.37 20.62 -10.61
N PRO A 184 -27.46 19.64 -10.48
CA PRO A 184 -27.86 18.24 -10.41
C PRO A 184 -28.76 18.04 -9.17
N GLU A 185 -29.82 17.26 -9.34
CA GLU A 185 -30.72 16.88 -8.23
C GLU A 185 -29.91 16.27 -7.07
N PRO A 186 -30.29 16.47 -5.80
CA PRO A 186 -29.61 15.86 -4.64
C PRO A 186 -29.55 14.31 -4.69
N ASN A 187 -30.33 13.71 -5.60
CA ASN A 187 -30.42 12.26 -5.84
C ASN A 187 -29.98 11.87 -7.27
N SER A 188 -29.33 12.76 -8.05
CA SER A 188 -28.84 12.43 -9.41
C SER A 188 -27.61 11.52 -9.34
N VAL A 189 -27.80 10.24 -9.64
CA VAL A 189 -26.80 9.19 -9.41
C VAL A 189 -25.82 9.03 -10.58
N CYS A 190 -25.12 10.11 -10.95
CA CYS A 190 -24.09 10.08 -11.99
C CYS A 190 -22.78 9.43 -11.50
N PRO A 191 -21.98 8.83 -12.41
CA PRO A 191 -20.57 8.56 -12.17
C PRO A 191 -19.84 9.81 -11.70
N HIS A 192 -18.99 9.68 -10.67
CA HIS A 192 -18.31 10.83 -10.06
C HIS A 192 -17.04 10.42 -9.30
N VAL A 193 -16.19 11.41 -9.02
CA VAL A 193 -15.16 11.34 -7.99
C VAL A 193 -15.53 12.22 -6.80
N SER A 194 -15.46 11.66 -5.59
CA SER A 194 -15.55 12.40 -4.32
C SER A 194 -14.16 12.56 -3.69
N VAL A 195 -13.90 13.72 -3.07
CA VAL A 195 -12.64 14.01 -2.38
C VAL A 195 -12.89 14.20 -0.89
N PHE A 196 -12.01 13.64 -0.07
CA PHE A 196 -12.01 13.84 1.38
C PHE A 196 -10.61 14.20 1.86
N ALA A 197 -10.48 15.23 2.69
CA ALA A 197 -9.24 15.56 3.37
C ALA A 197 -8.93 14.51 4.46
N ILE A 198 -7.68 14.06 4.49
CA ILE A 198 -7.11 13.20 5.52
C ILE A 198 -6.30 14.07 6.48
N GLN A 199 -6.52 13.91 7.78
CA GLN A 199 -5.56 14.33 8.79
C GLN A 199 -4.78 13.09 9.25
N PRO A 200 -3.42 13.07 9.18
CA PRO A 200 -2.63 11.91 9.60
C PRO A 200 -2.95 11.49 11.04
N GLY A 201 -3.20 10.19 11.22
CA GLY A 201 -3.64 9.58 12.48
C GLY A 201 -5.12 9.81 12.86
N SER A 202 -5.91 10.51 12.04
CA SER A 202 -7.34 10.71 12.28
C SER A 202 -8.20 9.66 11.57
N ALA A 203 -9.15 9.07 12.28
CA ALA A 203 -10.17 8.21 11.69
C ALA A 203 -11.27 9.01 10.95
N THR A 204 -11.33 10.33 11.12
CA THR A 204 -12.30 11.20 10.45
C THR A 204 -11.80 11.64 9.08
N LEU A 205 -12.61 11.38 8.05
CA LEU A 205 -12.47 11.91 6.70
C LEU A 205 -13.41 13.11 6.53
N THR A 206 -12.91 14.23 6.03
CA THR A 206 -13.70 15.47 5.87
C THR A 206 -13.97 15.74 4.39
N PRO A 207 -15.23 15.82 3.91
CA PRO A 207 -15.53 16.09 2.51
C PRO A 207 -14.91 17.40 2.00
N VAL A 208 -14.42 17.40 0.76
CA VAL A 208 -13.81 18.55 0.09
C VAL A 208 -14.60 18.89 -1.18
N GLY A 209 -15.25 20.04 -1.17
CA GLY A 209 -16.11 20.48 -2.27
C GLY A 209 -17.35 19.62 -2.47
N ASN A 210 -17.89 19.64 -3.69
CA ASN A 210 -18.94 18.73 -4.15
C ASN A 210 -18.29 17.61 -5.00
N PRO A 211 -18.89 16.42 -5.10
CA PRO A 211 -18.45 15.38 -6.04
C PRO A 211 -18.40 15.90 -7.47
N VAL A 212 -17.37 15.53 -8.22
CA VAL A 212 -17.15 15.98 -9.60
C VAL A 212 -17.58 14.87 -10.58
N PRO A 213 -18.54 15.12 -11.50
CA PRO A 213 -19.01 14.12 -12.46
C PRO A 213 -17.92 13.58 -13.39
N LEU A 214 -18.07 12.30 -13.77
CA LEU A 214 -17.26 11.59 -14.76
C LEU A 214 -18.12 11.28 -16.00
N LYS A 215 -17.48 11.11 -17.17
CA LYS A 215 -18.17 10.88 -18.46
C LYS A 215 -18.55 9.41 -18.62
N GLY A 216 -17.58 8.51 -18.52
CA GLY A 216 -17.79 7.06 -18.45
C GLY A 216 -17.97 6.55 -17.02
N VAL A 217 -18.22 5.25 -16.91
CA VAL A 217 -18.41 4.56 -15.62
C VAL A 217 -17.06 4.06 -15.10
N PRO A 218 -16.56 4.55 -13.93
CA PRO A 218 -15.20 4.24 -13.48
C PRO A 218 -15.02 2.81 -13.00
N THR A 219 -13.87 2.23 -13.35
CA THR A 219 -13.39 0.92 -12.89
C THR A 219 -12.27 1.03 -11.85
N SER A 220 -11.41 2.03 -11.97
CA SER A 220 -10.21 2.17 -11.13
C SER A 220 -9.71 3.61 -11.05
N VAL A 221 -8.89 3.90 -10.05
CA VAL A 221 -8.31 5.23 -9.82
C VAL A 221 -6.91 5.14 -9.22
N THR A 222 -6.02 6.05 -9.64
CA THR A 222 -4.66 6.20 -9.08
C THR A 222 -4.28 7.67 -9.03
N ALA A 223 -3.39 8.04 -8.11
CA ALA A 223 -2.94 9.40 -7.89
C ALA A 223 -1.40 9.50 -7.97
N ALA A 224 -0.89 10.60 -8.53
CA ALA A 224 0.53 10.91 -8.64
C ALA A 224 0.83 12.34 -8.18
N ALA A 225 2.09 12.62 -7.85
CA ALA A 225 2.53 13.98 -7.58
C ALA A 225 2.66 14.76 -8.89
N GLY A 226 2.03 15.94 -8.97
CA GLY A 226 2.13 16.87 -10.09
C GLY A 226 2.95 18.13 -9.74
N PRO A 227 3.33 18.95 -10.74
CA PRO A 227 4.07 20.20 -10.48
C PRO A 227 3.34 21.20 -9.57
N SER A 228 2.00 21.15 -9.54
CA SER A 228 1.13 22.14 -8.88
C SER A 228 0.15 21.53 -7.87
N GLY A 229 0.27 20.23 -7.55
CA GLY A 229 -0.73 19.51 -6.74
C GLY A 229 -0.68 18.00 -6.96
N THR A 230 -1.86 17.37 -7.01
CA THR A 230 -2.01 15.94 -7.32
C THR A 230 -2.57 15.76 -8.72
N LEU A 231 -2.04 14.79 -9.46
CA LEU A 231 -2.60 14.33 -10.74
C LEU A 231 -3.40 13.06 -10.47
N LEU A 232 -4.62 13.00 -10.99
CA LEU A 232 -5.51 11.85 -10.79
C LEU A 232 -5.82 11.22 -12.15
N TYR A 233 -5.71 9.89 -12.23
CA TYR A 233 -6.05 9.12 -13.42
C TYR A 233 -7.14 8.11 -13.06
N ILE A 234 -8.19 8.08 -13.87
CA ILE A 234 -9.37 7.24 -13.69
C ILE A 234 -9.57 6.45 -14.98
N THR A 235 -9.75 5.14 -14.88
CA THR A 235 -10.18 4.31 -16.01
C THR A 235 -11.68 4.10 -15.98
N SER A 236 -12.30 4.01 -17.15
CA SER A 236 -13.74 3.78 -17.30
C SER A 236 -14.03 2.65 -18.29
N ASP A 237 -15.03 1.82 -18.00
CA ASP A 237 -15.66 0.90 -18.95
C ASP A 237 -17.09 1.37 -19.25
N GLN A 238 -17.50 1.40 -20.52
CA GLN A 238 -18.72 2.06 -21.01
C GLN A 238 -18.78 3.60 -20.80
N ASP A 239 -18.96 4.34 -21.90
CA ASP A 239 -19.28 5.77 -21.86
C ASP A 239 -20.80 6.03 -21.76
N LEU A 240 -21.21 7.11 -21.07
CA LEU A 240 -22.63 7.44 -20.89
C LEU A 240 -23.32 8.02 -22.13
N LEU A 241 -22.56 8.51 -23.12
CA LEU A 241 -23.07 9.33 -24.23
C LEU A 241 -22.68 8.80 -25.62
N SER A 242 -21.74 7.86 -25.71
CA SER A 242 -21.02 7.51 -26.95
C SER A 242 -21.02 6.00 -27.25
N VAL A 243 -20.31 5.62 -28.32
CA VAL A 243 -19.92 4.22 -28.58
C VAL A 243 -18.79 3.87 -27.63
N ASP A 244 -18.92 2.72 -26.96
CA ASP A 244 -17.97 2.14 -25.99
C ASP A 244 -16.49 2.35 -26.35
N ASP A 245 -15.86 3.32 -25.68
CA ASP A 245 -14.45 3.67 -25.79
C ASP A 245 -13.74 3.54 -24.43
N ASP A 246 -13.56 2.29 -23.98
CA ASP A 246 -12.65 1.83 -22.91
C ASP A 246 -11.47 2.81 -22.65
N GLU A 247 -11.59 3.70 -21.66
CA GLU A 247 -10.74 4.90 -21.57
C GLU A 247 -9.89 5.00 -20.30
N VAL A 248 -8.87 5.87 -20.38
CA VAL A 248 -8.28 6.55 -19.23
C VAL A 248 -8.42 8.08 -19.36
N SER A 249 -8.99 8.70 -18.33
CA SER A 249 -9.18 10.14 -18.16
C SER A 249 -8.22 10.71 -17.10
N ALA A 250 -7.74 11.94 -17.33
CA ALA A 250 -6.82 12.64 -16.44
C ALA A 250 -7.44 13.93 -15.85
N PHE A 251 -7.09 14.22 -14.59
CA PHE A 251 -7.61 15.35 -13.83
C PHE A 251 -6.49 16.04 -13.03
N ASN A 252 -6.60 17.36 -12.87
CA ASN A 252 -5.75 18.14 -11.97
C ASN A 252 -6.48 18.35 -10.64
N VAL A 253 -5.80 18.07 -9.52
CA VAL A 253 -6.29 18.35 -8.17
C VAL A 253 -5.37 19.36 -7.51
N ASP A 254 -5.90 20.53 -7.15
CA ASP A 254 -5.11 21.61 -6.56
C ASP A 254 -4.77 21.37 -5.07
N SER A 255 -4.02 22.30 -4.48
CA SER A 255 -3.61 22.24 -3.06
C SER A 255 -4.76 22.40 -2.05
N SER A 256 -5.96 22.74 -2.50
CA SER A 256 -7.18 22.74 -1.69
C SER A 256 -8.03 21.48 -1.87
N GLY A 257 -7.66 20.61 -2.81
CA GLY A 257 -8.36 19.35 -3.12
C GLY A 257 -9.45 19.50 -4.17
N VAL A 258 -9.55 20.65 -4.86
CA VAL A 258 -10.53 20.85 -5.93
C VAL A 258 -10.09 20.10 -7.18
N VAL A 259 -10.91 19.16 -7.63
CA VAL A 259 -10.69 18.42 -8.89
C VAL A 259 -11.17 19.25 -10.08
N THR A 260 -10.32 19.36 -11.09
CA THR A 260 -10.63 20.01 -12.36
C THR A 260 -10.53 18.98 -13.50
N SER A 261 -11.65 18.77 -14.18
CA SER A 261 -11.72 17.95 -15.39
C SER A 261 -10.99 18.67 -16.53
N GLN A 262 -10.13 17.95 -17.24
CA GLN A 262 -9.33 18.50 -18.33
C GLN A 262 -10.09 18.45 -19.66
N THR A 263 -9.83 19.43 -20.52
CA THR A 263 -10.50 19.59 -21.83
C THR A 263 -9.86 18.76 -22.96
N ILE A 264 -8.87 17.92 -22.65
CA ILE A 264 -8.31 16.94 -23.59
C ILE A 264 -9.34 15.82 -23.81
N PRO A 265 -9.43 15.23 -25.01
CA PRO A 265 -9.98 13.89 -25.16
C PRO A 265 -9.36 12.91 -24.16
N SER A 266 -10.19 11.99 -23.66
CA SER A 266 -9.71 10.79 -22.98
C SER A 266 -8.99 9.87 -23.96
N TYR A 267 -8.23 8.92 -23.43
CA TYR A 267 -7.36 8.07 -24.23
C TYR A 267 -7.90 6.64 -24.30
N PRO A 268 -8.15 6.09 -25.51
CA PRO A 268 -8.59 4.72 -25.66
C PRO A 268 -7.49 3.76 -25.21
N THR A 269 -7.89 2.71 -24.50
CA THR A 269 -7.01 1.72 -23.88
C THR A 269 -7.09 0.38 -24.64
N GLY A 270 -6.82 -0.75 -23.99
CA GLY A 270 -7.23 -2.06 -24.50
C GLY A 270 -8.63 -2.40 -23.98
N SER A 271 -9.26 -3.49 -24.44
CA SER A 271 -10.63 -3.76 -24.00
C SER A 271 -10.78 -3.93 -22.47
N VAL A 272 -11.83 -3.34 -21.90
CA VAL A 272 -12.25 -3.41 -20.48
C VAL A 272 -11.09 -3.14 -19.51
N PRO A 273 -10.75 -1.85 -19.23
CA PRO A 273 -9.66 -1.47 -18.35
C PRO A 273 -10.06 -1.69 -16.89
N THR A 274 -9.33 -2.55 -16.18
CA THR A 274 -9.68 -3.00 -14.82
C THR A 274 -8.84 -2.37 -13.71
N GLY A 275 -7.71 -1.77 -14.05
CA GLY A 275 -6.78 -1.23 -13.06
C GLY A 275 -5.85 -0.19 -13.65
N VAL A 276 -5.61 0.90 -12.92
CA VAL A 276 -4.69 1.97 -13.32
C VAL A 276 -3.63 2.21 -12.24
N LEU A 277 -2.38 2.45 -12.65
CA LEU A 277 -1.27 2.72 -11.73
C LEU A 277 -0.33 3.78 -12.32
N ALA A 278 -0.18 4.90 -11.61
CA ALA A 278 0.74 5.96 -11.98
C ALA A 278 2.07 5.81 -11.21
N VAL A 279 3.19 5.96 -11.91
CA VAL A 279 4.54 5.62 -11.41
C VAL A 279 5.52 6.73 -11.80
N GLN A 280 6.11 7.36 -10.78
CA GLN A 280 7.17 8.37 -10.92
C GLN A 280 8.54 7.68 -10.94
N THR A 281 9.21 7.61 -12.08
CA THR A 281 10.57 7.04 -12.16
C THR A 281 11.63 8.11 -11.84
N THR A 282 12.77 7.70 -11.29
CA THR A 282 13.91 8.58 -10.98
C THR A 282 15.24 7.85 -11.23
N PRO A 283 15.72 7.77 -12.49
CA PRO A 283 16.97 7.09 -12.83
C PRO A 283 18.19 7.78 -12.19
N ALA A 284 19.16 6.98 -11.74
CA ALA A 284 20.38 7.50 -11.14
C ALA A 284 21.16 8.38 -12.13
N GLY A 285 21.24 9.68 -11.84
CA GLY A 285 21.97 10.66 -12.64
C GLY A 285 21.22 11.25 -13.83
N GLY A 286 19.88 11.09 -13.93
CA GLY A 286 19.09 11.66 -15.03
C GLY A 286 17.67 12.08 -14.64
N SER A 287 16.99 12.74 -15.57
CA SER A 287 15.56 13.05 -15.46
C SER A 287 14.73 11.80 -15.73
N GLY A 288 13.86 11.43 -14.78
CA GLY A 288 12.85 10.40 -14.99
C GLY A 288 11.55 10.96 -15.57
N GLY A 289 10.53 10.10 -15.64
CA GLY A 289 9.20 10.45 -16.13
C GLY A 289 8.10 10.00 -15.19
N LEU A 290 6.92 10.59 -15.35
CA LEU A 290 5.69 10.04 -14.82
C LEU A 290 5.06 9.17 -15.91
N PHE A 291 4.73 7.93 -15.56
CA PHE A 291 4.11 6.96 -16.46
C PHE A 291 2.82 6.44 -15.87
N VAL A 292 1.82 6.20 -16.71
CA VAL A 292 0.55 5.58 -16.33
C VAL A 292 0.42 4.24 -17.03
N TYR A 293 0.23 3.19 -16.23
CA TYR A 293 -0.04 1.84 -16.69
C TYR A 293 -1.53 1.56 -16.52
N VAL A 294 -2.17 1.02 -17.56
CA VAL A 294 -3.57 0.58 -17.53
C VAL A 294 -3.63 -0.91 -17.85
N ALA A 295 -4.18 -1.71 -16.94
CA ALA A 295 -4.45 -3.12 -17.12
C ALA A 295 -5.77 -3.30 -17.89
N ASN A 296 -5.73 -4.02 -19.01
CA ASN A 296 -6.86 -4.27 -19.91
C ASN A 296 -7.24 -5.76 -19.86
N SER A 297 -8.53 -6.09 -19.85
CA SER A 297 -9.04 -7.45 -19.59
C SER A 297 -9.92 -7.99 -20.74
N GLY A 298 -10.75 -9.01 -20.49
CA GLY A 298 -11.75 -9.48 -21.44
C GLY A 298 -11.17 -10.24 -22.64
N SER A 299 -11.74 -10.00 -23.83
CA SER A 299 -11.49 -10.78 -25.05
C SER A 299 -11.43 -9.95 -26.35
N GLY A 300 -11.46 -8.62 -26.26
CA GLY A 300 -11.37 -7.72 -27.40
C GLY A 300 -9.95 -7.48 -27.91
N SER A 301 -9.80 -6.47 -28.78
CA SER A 301 -8.47 -5.99 -29.17
C SER A 301 -7.78 -5.35 -27.97
N GLY A 302 -6.49 -5.63 -27.77
CA GLY A 302 -5.74 -5.16 -26.61
C GLY A 302 -6.12 -5.83 -25.28
N ALA A 303 -7.00 -6.83 -25.27
CA ALA A 303 -7.35 -7.60 -24.08
C ALA A 303 -6.11 -8.27 -23.43
N ASN A 304 -6.16 -8.48 -22.12
CA ASN A 304 -5.14 -9.21 -21.35
C ASN A 304 -3.74 -8.60 -21.52
N SER A 305 -3.65 -7.27 -21.40
CA SER A 305 -2.43 -6.50 -21.62
C SER A 305 -2.29 -5.35 -20.62
N VAL A 306 -1.14 -4.69 -20.61
CA VAL A 306 -0.92 -3.40 -19.98
C VAL A 306 -0.64 -2.35 -21.06
N SER A 307 -1.52 -1.37 -21.19
CA SER A 307 -1.27 -0.14 -21.95
C SER A 307 -0.36 0.79 -21.14
N ILE A 308 0.53 1.50 -21.82
CA ILE A 308 1.55 2.35 -21.21
C ILE A 308 1.41 3.77 -21.77
N PHE A 309 1.42 4.78 -20.90
CA PHE A 309 1.38 6.19 -21.28
C PHE A 309 2.48 6.99 -20.57
N HIS A 310 3.12 7.91 -21.27
CA HIS A 310 4.02 8.93 -20.71
C HIS A 310 3.23 10.21 -20.42
N VAL A 311 3.46 10.84 -19.26
CA VAL A 311 2.83 12.11 -18.89
C VAL A 311 3.83 13.25 -19.08
N CYS A 312 3.48 14.23 -19.92
CA CYS A 312 4.33 15.39 -20.19
C CYS A 312 4.33 16.42 -19.04
N THR A 313 5.14 16.17 -18.01
CA THR A 313 5.36 17.07 -16.86
C THR A 313 6.59 17.99 -17.02
N GLN A 314 7.46 17.71 -17.99
CA GLN A 314 8.66 18.50 -18.31
C GLN A 314 9.06 18.31 -19.78
N LEU A 315 9.87 19.23 -20.33
CA LEU A 315 10.27 19.16 -21.74
C LEU A 315 11.22 17.98 -21.98
N SER A 316 10.83 17.08 -22.88
CA SER A 316 11.53 15.85 -23.24
C SER A 316 11.60 15.72 -24.77
N ALA A 317 12.25 14.67 -25.28
CA ALA A 317 12.28 14.41 -26.72
C ALA A 317 10.90 13.98 -27.31
N THR A 318 9.94 13.61 -26.46
CA THR A 318 8.59 13.15 -26.83
C THR A 318 7.49 14.16 -26.51
N CYS A 319 7.77 15.19 -25.71
CA CYS A 319 6.81 16.22 -25.31
C CYS A 319 7.06 17.55 -26.03
N THR A 320 6.03 18.17 -26.57
CA THR A 320 6.16 19.53 -27.11
C THR A 320 6.15 20.57 -25.99
N SER A 321 6.60 21.79 -26.29
CA SER A 321 6.42 22.91 -25.37
C SER A 321 4.96 23.19 -25.04
N GLN A 322 4.00 22.80 -25.90
CA GLN A 322 2.57 22.99 -25.66
C GLN A 322 2.06 22.00 -24.60
N ASP A 323 2.42 20.71 -24.69
CA ASP A 323 2.03 19.69 -23.69
C ASP A 323 2.50 20.08 -22.29
N VAL A 324 3.77 20.53 -22.19
CA VAL A 324 4.37 20.92 -20.92
C VAL A 324 3.79 22.25 -20.39
N THR A 325 3.69 23.28 -21.24
CA THR A 325 3.23 24.61 -20.80
C THR A 325 1.75 24.60 -20.40
N ALA A 326 0.94 23.72 -21.00
CA ALA A 326 -0.46 23.56 -20.65
C ALA A 326 -0.68 22.89 -19.27
N ASN A 327 0.35 22.25 -18.68
CA ASN A 327 0.25 21.49 -17.40
C ASN A 327 -0.99 20.56 -17.38
N ASN A 328 -1.23 19.91 -18.52
CA ASN A 328 -2.52 19.35 -18.90
C ASN A 328 -2.56 17.82 -18.81
N ASN A 329 -1.50 17.19 -18.29
CA ASN A 329 -1.36 15.75 -18.15
C ASN A 329 -1.55 14.95 -19.47
N THR A 330 -1.23 15.52 -20.65
CA THR A 330 -1.27 14.79 -21.94
C THR A 330 -0.68 13.39 -21.77
N LEU A 331 -1.51 12.36 -21.96
CA LEU A 331 -1.09 10.96 -21.95
C LEU A 331 -0.59 10.62 -23.36
N ILE A 332 0.69 10.35 -23.52
CA ILE A 332 1.27 9.93 -24.80
C ILE A 332 1.46 8.41 -24.79
N PRO A 333 0.76 7.62 -25.64
CA PRO A 333 0.92 6.17 -25.70
C PRO A 333 2.37 5.75 -25.98
N VAL A 334 2.89 4.80 -25.21
CA VAL A 334 4.25 4.29 -25.30
C VAL A 334 4.23 2.90 -25.94
N GLY A 335 4.49 2.85 -27.25
CA GLY A 335 4.58 1.59 -28.00
C GLY A 335 3.23 0.86 -28.12
N ASN A 336 3.28 -0.47 -28.10
CA ASN A 336 2.09 -1.32 -28.11
C ASN A 336 1.82 -1.87 -26.69
N PRO A 337 0.55 -2.12 -26.31
CA PRO A 337 0.23 -2.74 -25.03
C PRO A 337 0.94 -4.09 -24.82
N VAL A 338 1.45 -4.31 -23.61
CA VAL A 338 2.30 -5.47 -23.27
C VAL A 338 1.44 -6.60 -22.71
N THR A 339 1.43 -7.77 -23.35
CA THR A 339 0.61 -8.92 -22.96
C THR A 339 0.94 -9.44 -21.55
N VAL A 340 -0.09 -9.73 -20.77
CA VAL A 340 0.00 -10.32 -19.42
C VAL A 340 -0.79 -11.64 -19.35
N GLY A 341 -1.09 -12.12 -18.14
CA GLY A 341 -1.97 -13.28 -17.96
C GLY A 341 -3.44 -12.93 -18.21
N LEU A 342 -4.32 -13.93 -18.10
CA LEU A 342 -5.74 -13.74 -18.38
C LEU A 342 -6.42 -12.92 -17.26
N ASN A 343 -7.26 -11.97 -17.66
CA ASN A 343 -8.00 -11.03 -16.82
C ASN A 343 -7.11 -10.40 -15.73
N PRO A 344 -6.23 -9.44 -16.07
CA PRO A 344 -5.54 -8.64 -15.07
C PRO A 344 -6.55 -7.82 -14.25
N VAL A 345 -6.27 -7.62 -12.96
CA VAL A 345 -7.19 -6.95 -12.01
C VAL A 345 -6.52 -5.99 -11.03
N ALA A 346 -5.22 -6.15 -10.75
CA ALA A 346 -4.49 -5.28 -9.83
C ALA A 346 -3.02 -5.18 -10.23
N MET A 347 -2.40 -4.03 -9.97
CA MET A 347 -0.99 -3.76 -10.24
C MET A 347 -0.30 -3.14 -9.04
N THR A 348 0.99 -3.41 -8.87
CA THR A 348 1.85 -2.69 -7.93
C THR A 348 3.27 -2.58 -8.45
N VAL A 349 4.06 -1.69 -7.87
CA VAL A 349 5.49 -1.53 -8.14
C VAL A 349 6.33 -1.83 -6.90
N ASP A 350 7.61 -2.09 -7.07
CA ASP A 350 8.56 -2.09 -5.96
C ASP A 350 8.81 -0.64 -5.45
N PRO A 351 9.30 -0.43 -4.21
CA PRO A 351 9.49 0.91 -3.65
C PRO A 351 10.50 1.81 -4.39
N THR A 352 11.30 1.26 -5.31
CA THR A 352 12.25 2.00 -6.16
C THR A 352 11.72 2.27 -7.58
N ASN A 353 10.47 1.89 -7.87
CA ASN A 353 9.80 2.07 -9.17
C ASN A 353 10.59 1.50 -10.37
N ASN A 354 11.33 0.39 -10.14
CA ASN A 354 12.11 -0.34 -11.14
C ASN A 354 11.37 -1.57 -11.70
N PHE A 355 10.40 -2.11 -10.97
CA PHE A 355 9.70 -3.34 -11.30
C PHE A 355 8.18 -3.18 -11.14
N LEU A 356 7.42 -3.69 -12.11
CA LEU A 356 5.95 -3.74 -12.12
C LEU A 356 5.47 -5.19 -11.98
N TYR A 357 4.47 -5.40 -11.14
CA TYR A 357 3.82 -6.69 -10.91
C TYR A 357 2.32 -6.57 -11.19
N VAL A 358 1.79 -7.50 -11.99
CA VAL A 358 0.39 -7.50 -12.48
C VAL A 358 -0.29 -8.79 -12.06
N VAL A 359 -1.36 -8.71 -11.28
CA VAL A 359 -2.17 -9.87 -10.87
C VAL A 359 -3.19 -10.21 -11.95
N ASN A 360 -3.17 -11.47 -12.40
CA ASN A 360 -4.02 -12.00 -13.45
C ASN A 360 -5.02 -13.01 -12.87
N HIS A 361 -6.24 -12.54 -12.61
CA HIS A 361 -7.33 -13.29 -11.98
C HIS A 361 -7.71 -14.55 -12.76
N GLY A 362 -7.79 -14.46 -14.09
CA GLY A 362 -8.21 -15.55 -14.97
C GLY A 362 -7.16 -16.64 -15.22
N SER A 363 -5.88 -16.36 -14.98
CA SER A 363 -4.79 -17.34 -15.14
C SER A 363 -4.16 -17.80 -13.83
N ASN A 364 -4.53 -17.22 -12.68
CA ASN A 364 -3.94 -17.52 -11.36
C ASN A 364 -2.41 -17.27 -11.32
N THR A 365 -1.97 -16.19 -11.97
CA THR A 365 -0.54 -15.82 -12.06
C THR A 365 -0.30 -14.35 -11.73
N ILE A 366 0.92 -14.04 -11.31
CA ILE A 366 1.49 -12.69 -11.32
C ILE A 366 2.40 -12.60 -12.55
N SER A 367 2.23 -11.58 -13.39
CA SER A 367 3.19 -11.22 -14.44
C SER A 367 4.14 -10.16 -13.91
N ALA A 368 5.44 -10.27 -14.20
CA ALA A 368 6.46 -9.40 -13.62
C ALA A 368 7.39 -8.80 -14.69
N PHE A 369 7.64 -7.49 -14.57
CA PHE A 369 8.38 -6.69 -15.55
C PHE A 369 9.40 -5.78 -14.87
N ARG A 370 10.53 -5.52 -15.53
CA ARG A 370 11.37 -4.35 -15.28
C ARG A 370 10.85 -3.17 -16.10
N ILE A 371 10.65 -2.05 -15.42
CA ILE A 371 10.35 -0.73 -16.00
C ILE A 371 11.66 -0.15 -16.55
N ASN A 372 11.62 0.43 -17.75
CA ASN A 372 12.66 1.34 -18.22
C ASN A 372 12.40 2.75 -17.66
N PRO A 373 13.29 3.31 -16.81
CA PRO A 373 13.01 4.57 -16.14
C PRO A 373 13.03 5.82 -17.04
N SER A 374 13.49 5.73 -18.30
CA SER A 374 13.49 6.87 -19.23
C SER A 374 12.24 7.00 -20.10
N ASP A 375 11.57 5.89 -20.42
CA ASP A 375 10.44 5.85 -21.37
C ASP A 375 9.23 5.02 -20.90
N GLY A 376 9.31 4.35 -19.73
CA GLY A 376 8.21 3.58 -19.15
C GLY A 376 7.97 2.23 -19.82
N THR A 377 8.76 1.85 -20.82
CA THR A 377 8.59 0.54 -21.47
C THR A 377 8.81 -0.61 -20.49
N LEU A 378 8.01 -1.67 -20.65
CA LEU A 378 8.07 -2.86 -19.80
C LEU A 378 8.86 -3.98 -20.49
N SER A 379 9.82 -4.54 -19.76
CA SER A 379 10.62 -5.69 -20.18
C SER A 379 10.33 -6.87 -19.24
N ALA A 380 9.90 -8.01 -19.78
CA ALA A 380 9.51 -9.16 -18.97
C ALA A 380 10.71 -9.72 -18.18
N LEU A 381 10.50 -10.07 -16.91
CA LEU A 381 11.53 -10.67 -16.06
C LEU A 381 11.75 -12.16 -16.40
N ASN A 382 12.67 -12.79 -15.67
CA ASN A 382 12.87 -14.23 -15.70
C ASN A 382 12.80 -14.81 -14.27
N PRO A 383 11.76 -15.58 -13.90
CA PRO A 383 10.59 -15.91 -14.72
C PRO A 383 9.72 -14.68 -15.01
N SER A 384 9.03 -14.67 -16.16
CA SER A 384 8.15 -13.57 -16.59
C SER A 384 6.76 -13.62 -15.94
N SER A 385 6.36 -14.81 -15.46
CA SER A 385 5.19 -14.98 -14.60
C SER A 385 5.41 -16.08 -13.57
N VAL A 386 4.71 -15.98 -12.44
CA VAL A 386 4.75 -16.94 -11.32
C VAL A 386 3.32 -17.26 -10.89
N SER A 387 3.06 -18.51 -10.50
CA SER A 387 1.74 -18.94 -10.03
C SER A 387 1.42 -18.44 -8.62
N THR A 388 0.14 -18.13 -8.40
CA THR A 388 -0.45 -17.81 -7.09
C THR A 388 -1.63 -18.77 -6.84
N GLY A 389 -2.41 -18.55 -5.77
CA GLY A 389 -3.66 -19.29 -5.54
C GLY A 389 -4.77 -18.96 -6.54
N SER A 390 -5.92 -19.63 -6.40
CA SER A 390 -7.06 -19.48 -7.32
C SER A 390 -7.82 -18.17 -7.14
N SER A 391 -8.17 -17.52 -8.26
CA SER A 391 -8.83 -16.22 -8.35
C SER A 391 -8.12 -15.13 -7.53
N PRO A 392 -6.89 -14.75 -7.90
CA PRO A 392 -6.20 -13.66 -7.22
C PRO A 392 -6.86 -12.31 -7.55
N VAL A 393 -7.07 -11.45 -6.54
CA VAL A 393 -7.86 -10.21 -6.68
C VAL A 393 -7.15 -8.93 -6.25
N ALA A 394 -6.22 -8.98 -5.29
CA ALA A 394 -5.44 -7.82 -4.89
C ALA A 394 -3.98 -8.17 -4.58
N ILE A 395 -3.13 -7.15 -4.54
CA ILE A 395 -1.68 -7.25 -4.35
C ILE A 395 -1.17 -6.09 -3.50
N ALA A 396 -0.18 -6.35 -2.65
CA ALA A 396 0.59 -5.31 -1.97
C ALA A 396 2.06 -5.70 -1.83
N MET A 397 2.91 -4.68 -1.87
CA MET A 397 4.35 -4.77 -1.61
C MET A 397 4.63 -4.25 -0.19
N HIS A 398 5.45 -4.95 0.59
CA HIS A 398 5.98 -4.44 1.86
C HIS A 398 6.95 -3.28 1.62
N SER A 399 7.03 -2.34 2.58
CA SER A 399 7.81 -1.10 2.45
C SER A 399 9.32 -1.29 2.19
N SER A 400 9.90 -2.46 2.49
CA SER A 400 11.29 -2.80 2.13
C SER A 400 11.50 -3.28 0.68
N GLY A 401 10.42 -3.61 -0.04
CA GLY A 401 10.48 -4.16 -1.40
C GLY A 401 10.89 -5.63 -1.48
N GLU A 402 11.12 -6.31 -0.36
CA GLU A 402 11.57 -7.70 -0.28
C GLU A 402 10.43 -8.71 -0.22
N PHE A 403 9.20 -8.27 0.09
CA PHE A 403 8.05 -9.15 0.32
C PHE A 403 6.81 -8.64 -0.40
N LEU A 404 6.16 -9.50 -1.17
CA LEU A 404 4.96 -9.23 -1.95
C LEU A 404 3.87 -10.23 -1.57
N TYR A 405 2.63 -9.75 -1.44
CA TYR A 405 1.48 -10.55 -1.01
C TYR A 405 0.30 -10.42 -1.97
N VAL A 406 -0.38 -11.53 -2.24
CA VAL A 406 -1.58 -11.59 -3.10
C VAL A 406 -2.70 -12.33 -2.39
N SER A 407 -3.91 -11.78 -2.42
CA SER A 407 -5.13 -12.44 -1.93
C SER A 407 -5.76 -13.30 -3.02
N ASN A 408 -6.01 -14.58 -2.70
CA ASN A 408 -6.56 -15.56 -3.64
C ASN A 408 -8.00 -15.91 -3.22
N ASN A 409 -8.97 -15.19 -3.79
CA ASN A 409 -10.37 -15.16 -3.34
C ASN A 409 -11.00 -16.56 -3.32
N ALA A 410 -11.06 -17.24 -4.46
CA ALA A 410 -11.71 -18.54 -4.59
C ALA A 410 -11.02 -19.66 -3.79
N SER A 411 -9.72 -19.53 -3.52
CA SER A 411 -8.95 -20.51 -2.73
C SER A 411 -8.77 -20.13 -1.25
N SER A 412 -9.34 -19.00 -0.80
CA SER A 412 -9.37 -18.54 0.60
C SER A 412 -8.01 -18.59 1.32
N ASN A 413 -6.99 -18.05 0.65
CA ASN A 413 -5.62 -17.94 1.19
C ASN A 413 -4.90 -16.71 0.63
N ILE A 414 -3.77 -16.39 1.27
CA ILE A 414 -2.83 -15.36 0.85
C ILE A 414 -1.55 -16.06 0.36
N SER A 415 -1.08 -15.72 -0.83
CA SER A 415 0.25 -16.12 -1.32
C SER A 415 1.28 -15.06 -0.98
N GLY A 416 2.31 -15.43 -0.22
CA GLY A 416 3.49 -14.59 0.04
C GLY A 416 4.67 -14.97 -0.86
N PHE A 417 5.38 -13.96 -1.34
CA PHE A 417 6.52 -14.08 -2.25
C PHE A 417 7.70 -13.27 -1.70
N ASN A 418 8.90 -13.85 -1.76
CA ASN A 418 10.13 -13.08 -1.55
C ASN A 418 10.58 -12.50 -2.89
N VAL A 419 10.97 -11.24 -2.88
CA VAL A 419 11.36 -10.46 -4.06
C VAL A 419 12.87 -10.27 -4.06
N ASN A 420 13.53 -10.59 -5.17
CA ASN A 420 14.92 -10.20 -5.36
C ASN A 420 14.97 -8.70 -5.73
N THR A 421 15.35 -7.85 -4.78
CA THR A 421 15.37 -6.37 -4.96
C THR A 421 16.33 -5.87 -6.06
N THR A 422 17.24 -6.70 -6.56
CA THR A 422 18.14 -6.36 -7.68
C THR A 422 17.57 -6.76 -9.04
N SER A 423 16.79 -7.84 -9.14
CA SER A 423 16.27 -8.38 -10.41
C SER A 423 14.75 -8.35 -10.58
N GLY A 424 14.00 -8.04 -9.52
CA GLY A 424 12.52 -8.11 -9.46
C GLY A 424 11.96 -9.54 -9.45
N ALA A 425 12.81 -10.57 -9.48
CA ALA A 425 12.35 -11.95 -9.57
C ALA A 425 11.65 -12.38 -8.27
N LEU A 426 10.44 -12.92 -8.40
CA LEU A 426 9.67 -13.50 -7.30
C LEU A 426 10.10 -14.94 -7.01
N SER A 427 10.04 -15.34 -5.73
CA SER A 427 10.14 -16.74 -5.32
C SER A 427 8.91 -17.57 -5.76
N ASN A 428 8.92 -18.88 -5.51
CA ASN A 428 7.67 -19.64 -5.45
C ASN A 428 6.77 -19.10 -4.33
N ALA A 429 5.45 -19.21 -4.51
CA ALA A 429 4.46 -18.81 -3.52
C ALA A 429 4.54 -19.63 -2.22
N THR A 430 4.48 -18.95 -1.07
CA THR A 430 4.23 -19.56 0.24
C THR A 430 2.84 -19.18 0.71
N ASN A 431 1.90 -20.13 0.71
CA ASN A 431 0.49 -19.86 0.99
C ASN A 431 0.17 -19.96 2.49
N VAL A 432 -0.66 -19.04 2.98
CA VAL A 432 -1.22 -19.04 4.34
C VAL A 432 -2.73 -18.89 4.27
N THR A 433 -3.47 -19.72 5.00
CA THR A 433 -4.94 -19.68 5.08
C THR A 433 -5.43 -18.33 5.61
N SER A 434 -6.43 -17.75 4.95
CA SER A 434 -7.12 -16.53 5.39
C SER A 434 -8.54 -16.85 5.84
N SER A 435 -9.23 -15.84 6.36
CA SER A 435 -10.70 -15.79 6.33
C SER A 435 -11.24 -15.98 4.91
N ALA A 436 -12.49 -16.45 4.79
CA ALA A 436 -13.09 -16.85 3.52
C ALA A 436 -13.20 -15.70 2.50
N GLN A 437 -12.95 -15.98 1.23
CA GLN A 437 -13.00 -15.00 0.12
C GLN A 437 -12.21 -13.71 0.43
N PRO A 438 -10.87 -13.77 0.53
CA PRO A 438 -10.06 -12.59 0.75
C PRO A 438 -10.16 -11.62 -0.44
N ALA A 439 -10.12 -10.33 -0.15
CA ALA A 439 -10.28 -9.23 -1.10
C ALA A 439 -9.05 -8.29 -1.05
N GLY A 440 -9.24 -6.97 -0.98
CA GLY A 440 -8.16 -6.00 -0.83
C GLY A 440 -7.24 -6.28 0.35
N LEU A 441 -5.97 -5.89 0.21
CA LEU A 441 -4.96 -6.05 1.25
C LEU A 441 -3.94 -4.90 1.21
N VAL A 442 -3.35 -4.59 2.35
CA VAL A 442 -2.29 -3.56 2.45
C VAL A 442 -1.22 -3.98 3.44
N ALA A 443 0.05 -3.79 3.06
CA ALA A 443 1.22 -4.04 3.89
C ALA A 443 1.75 -2.75 4.52
N LYS A 444 2.41 -2.87 5.67
CA LYS A 444 3.08 -1.78 6.39
C LYS A 444 4.47 -2.22 6.85
#